data_AF-A0A3M2ARC3-F1
#
_entry.id   AF-A0A3M2ARC3-F1
#
_cell.length_a   1.000
_cell.length_b   1.000
_cell.length_c   1.000
_cell.angle_alpha   90.00
_cell.angle_beta   90.00
_cell.angle_gamma   90.00
#
_symmetry.space_group_name_H-M   'P 1'
#
loop_
_entity.id
_entity.type
_entity.pdbx_description
1 polymer ?
#
loop_
_entity_poly.entity_id
_entity_poly.type
_entity_poly.pdbx_seq_one_letter_code
_entity_poly.pdbx_strand_id
1 'polypeptide(L)'
;ALFLGHDSGLTHLAAVLGVPTIALFGPTDPTRWGPRGKRVTILRGPLCQCSNWEAVQQCFPKPCLNFSVDQVLAAMRQYLPG
;
A
#
# COMPACT_ATOMS: atom_id res chain seq x y z
N ALA A 1 -16.30 7.92 -0.54
CA ALA A 1 -15.62 6.85 0.21
C ALA A 1 -14.21 6.67 -0.33
N LEU A 2 -13.24 6.36 0.53
CA LEU A 2 -11.82 6.12 0.23
C LEU A 2 -11.40 4.87 1.00
N PHE A 3 -10.67 3.95 0.36
CA PHE A 3 -10.11 2.78 1.02
C PHE A 3 -8.60 2.96 1.22
N LEU A 4 -8.13 2.67 2.43
CA LEU A 4 -6.70 2.62 2.79
C LEU A 4 -6.43 1.23 3.39
N GLY A 5 -5.47 0.51 2.83
CA GLY A 5 -5.10 -0.81 3.34
C GLY A 5 -3.75 -1.29 2.82
N HIS A 6 -3.28 -2.41 3.35
CA HIS A 6 -2.06 -3.07 2.88
C HIS A 6 -2.31 -3.88 1.61
N ASP A 7 -1.25 -4.38 0.98
CA ASP A 7 -1.33 -5.41 -0.08
C ASP A 7 -2.14 -6.64 0.40
N SER A 8 -3.43 -6.68 0.08
CA SER A 8 -4.39 -7.69 0.55
C SER A 8 -5.59 -7.80 -0.38
N GLY A 9 -6.30 -8.92 -0.35
CA GLY A 9 -7.47 -9.15 -1.20
C GLY A 9 -8.57 -8.08 -1.08
N LEU A 10 -8.77 -7.50 0.11
CA LEU A 10 -9.73 -6.40 0.30
C LEU A 10 -9.34 -5.14 -0.45
N THR A 11 -8.04 -4.85 -0.53
CA THR A 11 -7.50 -3.73 -1.31
C THR A 11 -7.73 -3.93 -2.81
N HIS A 12 -7.57 -5.16 -3.30
CA HIS A 12 -7.93 -5.49 -4.68
C HIS A 12 -9.43 -5.33 -4.94
N LEU A 13 -10.27 -5.81 -4.04
CA LEU A 13 -11.72 -5.71 -4.17
C LEU A 13 -12.17 -4.24 -4.22
N ALA A 14 -11.65 -3.40 -3.32
CA ALA A 14 -11.95 -1.96 -3.30
C ALA A 14 -11.57 -1.29 -4.63
N ALA A 15 -10.38 -1.60 -5.17
CA ALA A 15 -9.90 -1.06 -6.43
C ALA A 15 -10.77 -1.47 -7.63
N VAL A 16 -11.17 -2.75 -7.70
CA VAL A 16 -12.03 -3.27 -8.77
C VAL A 16 -13.42 -2.66 -8.72
N LEU A 17 -13.95 -2.40 -7.52
CA LEU A 17 -15.22 -1.71 -7.33
C LEU A 17 -15.15 -0.20 -7.64
N GLY A 18 -13.99 0.32 -8.04
CA GLY A 18 -13.80 1.73 -8.40
C GLY A 18 -13.72 2.68 -7.20
N VAL A 19 -13.66 2.15 -5.98
CA VAL A 19 -13.39 2.94 -4.77
C VAL A 19 -11.98 3.51 -4.90
N PRO A 20 -11.74 4.82 -4.65
CA PRO A 20 -10.37 5.32 -4.64
C PRO A 20 -9.63 4.55 -3.55
N THR A 21 -8.47 4.01 -3.91
CA THR A 21 -7.77 3.01 -3.10
C THR A 21 -6.32 3.41 -2.95
N ILE A 22 -5.87 3.54 -1.71
CA ILE A 22 -4.47 3.69 -1.36
C ILE A 22 -3.97 2.36 -0.80
N ALA A 23 -2.99 1.77 -1.48
CA ALA A 23 -2.41 0.49 -1.11
C ALA A 23 -1.00 0.70 -0.54
N LEU A 24 -0.80 0.27 0.71
CA LEU A 24 0.48 0.33 1.42
C LEU A 24 1.28 -0.94 1.13
N PHE A 25 2.43 -0.78 0.49
CA PHE A 25 3.32 -1.87 0.10
C PHE A 25 4.62 -1.84 0.90
N GLY A 26 4.94 -2.98 1.50
CA GLY A 26 6.23 -3.24 2.14
C GLY A 26 7.13 -4.11 1.24
N PRO A 27 7.44 -5.36 1.62
CA PRO A 27 8.40 -6.20 0.91
C PRO A 27 7.89 -6.74 -0.43
N THR A 28 6.58 -6.76 -0.67
CA THR A 28 6.00 -7.29 -1.91
C THR A 28 6.21 -6.32 -3.07
N ASP A 29 6.33 -6.88 -4.27
CA ASP A 29 6.46 -6.12 -5.50
C ASP A 29 5.08 -5.66 -6.00
N PRO A 30 4.78 -4.34 -5.98
CA PRO A 30 3.50 -3.81 -6.46
C PRO A 30 3.31 -3.95 -7.97
N THR A 31 4.37 -4.15 -8.76
CA THR A 31 4.22 -4.40 -10.20
C THR A 31 3.57 -5.76 -10.47
N ARG A 32 3.83 -6.73 -9.58
CA ARG A 32 3.28 -8.08 -9.60
C ARG A 32 1.96 -8.19 -8.85
N TRP A 33 1.90 -7.65 -7.64
CA TRP A 33 0.78 -7.83 -6.70
C TRP A 33 -0.10 -6.59 -6.53
N GLY A 34 0.17 -5.49 -7.23
CA GLY A 34 -0.59 -4.25 -7.10
C GLY A 34 -2.08 -4.42 -7.47
N PRO A 35 -2.99 -3.76 -6.74
CA PRO A 35 -4.41 -3.76 -7.09
C PRO A 35 -4.64 -3.06 -8.43
N ARG A 36 -5.58 -3.60 -9.21
CA ARG A 36 -5.93 -3.07 -10.54
C ARG A 36 -7.23 -2.29 -10.44
N GLY A 37 -7.18 -1.01 -10.82
CA GLY A 37 -8.33 -0.12 -10.80
C GLY A 37 -7.97 1.26 -11.33
N LYS A 38 -8.98 2.04 -11.72
CA LYS A 38 -8.77 3.37 -12.33
C LYS A 38 -8.29 4.43 -11.32
N ARG A 39 -8.45 4.19 -10.02
CA ARG A 39 -8.15 5.14 -8.94
C ARG A 39 -7.36 4.46 -7.83
N VAL A 40 -6.15 4.04 -8.17
CA VAL A 40 -5.23 3.36 -7.25
C VAL A 40 -3.97 4.20 -7.09
N THR A 41 -3.60 4.47 -5.84
CA THR A 41 -2.29 5.00 -5.48
C THR A 41 -1.57 3.93 -4.66
N ILE A 42 -0.35 3.58 -5.06
CA ILE A 42 0.52 2.67 -4.31
C ILE A 42 1.52 3.52 -3.54
N LEU A 43 1.54 3.38 -2.21
CA LEU A 43 2.58 3.95 -1.37
C LEU A 43 3.55 2.85 -0.96
N ARG A 44 4.84 3.12 -1.14
CA ARG A 44 5.91 2.28 -0.61
C ARG A 44 6.56 2.98 0.58
N GLY A 45 6.82 2.20 1.63
CA GLY A 45 7.61 2.67 2.76
C GLY A 45 9.09 2.74 2.43
N PRO A 46 9.95 2.90 3.44
CA PRO A 46 11.40 2.77 3.31
C PRO A 46 11.81 1.47 2.60
N LEU A 47 13.04 1.46 2.05
CA LEU A 47 13.57 0.27 1.38
C LEU A 47 13.50 -0.95 2.29
N CYS A 48 12.95 -2.04 1.77
CA CYS A 48 12.82 -3.26 2.52
C CYS A 48 14.13 -4.05 2.49
N GLN A 49 14.60 -4.46 3.67
CA GLN A 49 15.81 -5.30 3.81
C GLN A 49 15.50 -6.79 3.63
N CYS A 50 14.22 -7.17 3.64
CA CYS A 50 13.82 -8.57 3.51
C CYS A 50 13.88 -8.96 2.02
N SER A 51 14.84 -9.81 1.64
CA SER A 51 15.15 -10.18 0.25
C SER A 51 14.28 -11.31 -0.33
N ASN A 52 13.60 -12.07 0.52
CA ASN A 52 12.72 -13.17 0.15
C ASN A 52 11.65 -13.41 1.22
N TRP A 53 10.73 -14.37 0.99
CA TRP A 53 9.62 -14.64 1.91
C TRP A 53 10.06 -15.14 3.30
N GLU A 54 11.12 -15.94 3.36
CA GLU A 54 11.68 -16.42 4.63
C GLU A 54 12.26 -15.26 5.45
N ALA A 55 13.01 -14.37 4.79
CA ALA A 55 13.52 -13.14 5.38
C ALA A 55 12.38 -12.23 5.84
N VAL A 56 11.25 -12.16 5.12
CA VAL A 56 10.07 -11.38 5.54
C VAL A 56 9.54 -11.88 6.89
N GLN A 57 9.51 -13.19 7.16
CA GLN A 57 9.00 -13.72 8.43
C GLN A 57 9.86 -13.30 9.62
N GLN A 58 11.17 -13.22 9.42
CA GLN A 58 12.15 -12.86 10.47
C GLN A 58 12.42 -11.34 10.53
N CYS A 59 11.97 -10.59 9.52
CA CYS A 59 12.15 -9.15 9.41
C CYS A 59 11.43 -8.46 10.58
N PHE A 60 12.19 -7.91 11.52
CA PHE A 60 11.71 -7.11 12.63
C PHE A 60 12.68 -5.93 12.81
N PRO A 61 12.20 -4.66 12.84
CA PRO A 61 10.81 -4.22 13.05
C PRO A 61 9.98 -4.01 11.77
N LYS A 62 10.36 -4.57 10.62
CA LYS A 62 9.74 -4.31 9.29
C LYS A 62 9.71 -2.81 8.92
N PRO A 63 10.89 -2.15 8.82
CA PRO A 63 10.95 -0.71 8.55
C PRO A 63 10.26 -0.31 7.23
N CYS A 64 10.14 -1.21 6.26
CA CYS A 64 9.45 -0.94 5.00
C CYS A 64 7.91 -0.84 5.11
N LEU A 65 7.33 -1.13 6.28
CA LEU A 65 5.94 -0.83 6.61
C LEU A 65 5.80 0.40 7.52
N ASN A 66 6.91 1.09 7.81
CA ASN A 66 6.88 2.32 8.60
C ASN A 66 6.54 3.51 7.70
N PHE A 67 5.26 3.90 7.68
CA PHE A 67 4.77 5.06 6.96
C PHE A 67 4.55 6.22 7.93
N SER A 68 4.95 7.43 7.55
CA SER A 68 4.55 8.61 8.32
C SER A 68 3.07 8.92 8.08
N VAL A 69 2.41 9.44 9.11
CA VAL A 69 1.01 9.89 9.00
C VAL A 69 0.88 10.96 7.91
N ASP A 70 1.84 11.87 7.82
CA ASP A 70 1.85 12.93 6.80
C ASP A 70 1.93 12.39 5.37
N GLN A 71 2.75 11.35 5.14
CA GLN A 71 2.83 10.69 3.83
C GLN A 71 1.48 10.08 3.42
N VAL A 72 0.80 9.42 4.37
CA VAL A 72 -0.52 8.83 4.12
C VAL A 72 -1.57 9.91 3.88
N LEU A 73 -1.61 10.94 4.74
CA LEU A 73 -2.55 12.06 4.59
C LEU A 73 -2.36 12.81 3.27
N ALA A 74 -1.11 13.03 2.84
CA ALA A 74 -0.82 13.66 1.55
C ALA A 74 -1.39 12.86 0.38
N ALA A 75 -1.30 11.52 0.42
CA ALA A 75 -1.91 10.66 -0.60
C ALA A 75 -3.45 10.68 -0.52
N MET A 76 -4.03 10.67 0.68
CA MET A 76 -5.48 10.73 0.87
C MET A 76 -6.09 12.02 0.32
N ARG A 77 -5.41 13.16 0.50
CA ARG A 77 -5.85 14.47 0.00
C ARG A 77 -6.07 14.52 -1.51
N GLN A 78 -5.43 13.66 -2.30
CA GLN A 78 -5.65 13.57 -3.75
C GLN A 78 -7.09 13.13 -4.10
N TYR A 79 -7.80 12.51 -3.16
CA TYR A 79 -9.14 11.95 -3.35
C TYR A 79 -10.22 12.65 -2.52
N LEU A 80 -9.87 13.63 -1.70
CA LEU A 80 -10.82 14.42 -0.92
C LEU A 80 -11.19 15.69 -1.70
N PRO A 81 -12.46 16.11 -1.70
CA PRO A 81 -12.83 17.43 -2.21
C PRO A 81 -12.09 18.52 -1.41
N GLY A 82 -11.75 19.62 -2.10
CA GLY A 82 -11.16 20.80 -1.48
C GLY A 82 -12.13 21.52 -0.54
#